data_AF-A0A7J5UU63-F1
#
_entry.id   AF-A0A7J5UU63-F1
#
_cell.length_a   1.000
_cell.length_b   1.000
_cell.length_c   1.000
_cell.angle_alpha   90.00
_cell.angle_beta   90.00
_cell.angle_gamma   90.00
#
_symmetry.space_group_name_H-M   'P 1'
#
loop_
_entity.id
_entity.type
_entity.pdbx_description
1 polymer ?
#
loop_
_entity_poly.entity_id
_entity_poly.type
_entity_poly.pdbx_seq_one_letter_code
_entity_poly.pdbx_strand_id
1 'polypeptide(L)'
;MPSPDPPEVRVVFRRLVLPLLAAVLLAGCGVATSPAQVAPARYVEDPLVRGGAEEVFGADRVAAAWEEVSAFTLRESFREDLIDPQRTTYTRRDLTVGVVERMTAAAAQAWMAQVDAALGGDAAAQDAVRLLRFYDIEAPASRLPAAGEVVTKQHLTEGEIRLLPGTEAVPDRLEVSCRLDATLRYVEDGVSYEIRAVKPLTYRLRPAPAGYGPSWLIAEYDGSLELKVVP
;
A
#
# COMPACT_ATOMS: atom_id res chain seq x y z
N MET A 1 -22.10 -59.35 -0.77
CA MET A 1 -23.03 -59.58 -1.90
C MET A 1 -23.17 -58.28 -2.66
N PRO A 2 -22.65 -58.20 -3.90
CA PRO A 2 -22.67 -56.99 -4.72
C PRO A 2 -24.04 -56.78 -5.37
N SER A 3 -24.49 -55.52 -5.38
CA SER A 3 -25.73 -55.08 -6.03
C SER A 3 -25.47 -54.85 -7.53
N PRO A 4 -26.34 -55.34 -8.44
CA PRO A 4 -26.16 -55.16 -9.89
C PRO A 4 -26.56 -53.74 -10.34
N ASP A 5 -25.71 -53.15 -11.18
CA ASP A 5 -25.95 -51.89 -11.91
C ASP A 5 -27.08 -52.03 -12.95
N PRO A 6 -27.95 -51.01 -13.12
CA PRO A 6 -28.93 -50.95 -14.20
C PRO A 6 -28.35 -50.45 -15.55
N PRO A 7 -28.99 -50.81 -16.69
CA PRO A 7 -28.37 -50.87 -18.01
C PRO A 7 -28.20 -49.54 -18.76
N GLU A 8 -27.14 -49.50 -19.57
CA GLU A 8 -26.82 -48.52 -20.60
C GLU A 8 -27.96 -48.33 -21.63
N VAL A 9 -28.38 -47.09 -21.86
CA VAL A 9 -29.17 -46.71 -23.03
C VAL A 9 -28.24 -46.13 -24.08
N ARG A 10 -27.92 -46.94 -25.09
CA ARG A 10 -27.21 -46.54 -26.30
C ARG A 10 -28.18 -45.84 -27.26
N VAL A 11 -28.02 -44.54 -27.46
CA VAL A 11 -28.62 -43.84 -28.61
C VAL A 11 -27.58 -43.73 -29.72
N VAL A 12 -27.72 -44.63 -30.70
CA VAL A 12 -27.03 -44.57 -31.99
C VAL A 12 -27.78 -43.59 -32.87
N PHE A 13 -27.19 -42.43 -33.18
CA PHE A 13 -27.62 -41.64 -34.35
C PHE A 13 -26.43 -41.26 -35.24
N ARG A 14 -26.32 -42.13 -36.26
CA ARG A 14 -25.82 -41.95 -37.62
C ARG A 14 -25.35 -40.55 -38.02
N ARG A 15 -24.09 -40.52 -38.44
CA ARG A 15 -23.37 -39.50 -39.22
C ARG A 15 -24.23 -38.87 -40.31
N LEU A 16 -24.31 -37.53 -40.31
CA LEU A 16 -24.44 -36.74 -41.53
C LEU A 16 -23.15 -35.93 -41.68
N VAL A 17 -22.39 -36.25 -42.72
CA VAL A 17 -21.21 -35.51 -43.16
C VAL A 17 -21.71 -34.37 -44.04
N LEU A 18 -21.44 -33.14 -43.64
CA LEU A 18 -21.43 -31.98 -44.53
C LEU A 18 -20.11 -31.22 -44.29
N PRO A 19 -19.18 -31.18 -45.26
CA PRO A 19 -17.98 -30.36 -45.15
C PRO A 19 -18.31 -28.98 -45.71
N LEU A 20 -18.23 -27.94 -44.88
CA LEU A 20 -18.22 -26.57 -45.39
C LEU A 20 -17.16 -25.78 -44.64
N LEU A 21 -16.22 -25.27 -45.44
CA LEU A 21 -15.15 -24.35 -45.09
C LEU A 21 -15.62 -23.25 -44.13
N ALA A 22 -14.95 -23.13 -42.99
CA ALA A 22 -14.82 -21.88 -42.25
C ALA A 22 -13.39 -21.78 -41.71
N ALA A 23 -12.42 -21.75 -42.62
CA ALA A 23 -11.05 -21.30 -42.35
C ALA A 23 -11.00 -19.78 -42.55
N VAL A 24 -11.58 -19.01 -41.64
CA VAL A 24 -11.47 -17.54 -41.62
C VAL A 24 -11.54 -17.09 -40.14
N LEU A 25 -10.44 -16.49 -39.67
CA LEU A 25 -10.27 -15.70 -38.43
C LEU A 25 -10.02 -16.44 -37.09
N LEU A 26 -8.91 -17.18 -36.99
CA LEU A 26 -8.17 -17.33 -35.72
C LEU A 26 -6.90 -16.45 -35.71
N ALA A 27 -6.99 -15.27 -36.33
CA ALA A 27 -6.08 -14.16 -36.11
C ALA A 27 -6.78 -13.08 -35.24
N GLY A 28 -7.58 -13.54 -34.28
CA GLY A 28 -8.00 -12.67 -33.19
C GLY A 28 -6.74 -12.23 -32.47
N CYS A 29 -6.44 -10.94 -32.52
CA CYS A 29 -5.38 -10.28 -31.80
C CYS A 29 -5.53 -10.57 -30.29
N GLY A 30 -5.06 -11.74 -29.87
CA GLY A 30 -4.71 -12.02 -28.49
C GLY A 30 -3.49 -11.19 -28.20
N VAL A 31 -3.67 -9.88 -28.07
CA VAL A 31 -2.75 -9.07 -27.28
C VAL A 31 -2.85 -9.74 -25.92
N ALA A 32 -1.87 -10.58 -25.59
CA ALA A 32 -1.67 -11.06 -24.24
C ALA A 32 -1.37 -9.81 -23.43
N THR A 33 -2.42 -9.11 -23.01
CA THR A 33 -2.31 -8.08 -21.99
C THR A 33 -1.82 -8.82 -20.78
N SER A 34 -0.52 -8.70 -20.52
CA SER A 34 0.06 -9.11 -19.25
C SER A 34 -0.87 -8.57 -18.15
N PRO A 35 -1.27 -9.37 -17.16
CA PRO A 35 -2.08 -8.87 -16.04
C PRO A 35 -1.50 -7.59 -15.40
N ALA A 36 -0.18 -7.37 -15.53
CA ALA A 36 0.49 -6.15 -15.10
C ALA A 36 0.11 -4.88 -15.90
N GLN A 37 -0.39 -5.01 -17.14
CA GLN A 37 -0.85 -3.88 -17.99
C GLN A 37 -2.27 -3.39 -17.65
N VAL A 38 -3.03 -4.10 -16.82
CA VAL A 38 -4.43 -3.76 -16.50
C VAL A 38 -4.60 -3.27 -15.05
N ALA A 39 -3.55 -3.39 -14.22
CA ALA A 39 -3.65 -2.95 -12.83
C ALA A 39 -3.68 -1.41 -12.75
N PRO A 40 -4.62 -0.82 -12.00
CA PRO A 40 -4.72 0.64 -11.91
C PRO A 40 -3.46 1.23 -11.26
N ALA A 41 -3.16 2.49 -11.58
CA ALA A 41 -2.02 3.20 -10.98
C ALA A 41 -2.11 3.24 -9.44
N ARG A 42 -3.32 3.36 -8.89
CA ARG A 42 -3.58 3.22 -7.46
C ARG A 42 -4.53 2.07 -7.20
N TYR A 43 -4.18 1.22 -6.23
CA TYR A 43 -4.99 0.09 -5.80
C TYR A 43 -4.92 -0.04 -4.28
N VAL A 44 -6.07 -0.30 -3.66
CA VAL A 44 -6.18 -0.62 -2.24
C VAL A 44 -6.97 -1.92 -2.15
N GLU A 45 -6.34 -2.96 -1.62
CA GLU A 45 -7.00 -4.22 -1.32
C GLU A 45 -7.90 -4.08 -0.09
N ASP A 46 -9.03 -4.80 -0.07
CA ASP A 46 -9.85 -4.89 1.13
C ASP A 46 -9.09 -5.66 2.22
N PRO A 47 -9.15 -5.23 3.50
CA PRO A 47 -8.38 -5.84 4.55
C PRO A 47 -9.07 -7.09 5.08
N LEU A 48 -8.29 -8.03 5.60
CA LEU A 48 -8.81 -9.12 6.42
C LEU A 48 -8.98 -8.65 7.86
N VAL A 49 -10.20 -8.71 8.40
CA VAL A 49 -10.49 -8.35 9.78
C VAL A 49 -10.42 -9.58 10.69
N ARG A 50 -9.68 -9.49 11.81
CA ARG A 50 -9.45 -10.61 12.74
C ARG A 50 -9.62 -10.20 14.21
N GLY A 51 -9.81 -11.22 15.06
CA GLY A 51 -9.70 -11.09 16.52
C GLY A 51 -10.86 -10.36 17.19
N GLY A 52 -12.06 -10.35 16.60
CA GLY A 52 -13.24 -9.70 17.20
C GLY A 52 -13.21 -8.17 17.16
N ALA A 53 -12.37 -7.56 16.30
CA ALA A 53 -12.26 -6.11 16.19
C ALA A 53 -13.62 -5.43 15.93
N GLU A 54 -14.47 -6.01 15.08
CA GLU A 54 -15.80 -5.48 14.77
C GLU A 54 -16.78 -5.63 15.94
N GLU A 55 -16.60 -6.65 16.79
CA GLU A 55 -17.44 -6.85 17.98
C GLU A 55 -17.16 -5.79 19.03
N VAL A 56 -15.89 -5.38 19.17
CA VAL A 56 -15.45 -4.37 20.15
C VAL A 56 -15.73 -2.95 19.67
N PHE A 57 -15.40 -2.64 18.42
CA PHE A 57 -15.44 -1.26 17.90
C PHE A 57 -16.61 -0.98 16.96
N GLY A 58 -17.32 -2.00 16.48
CA GLY A 58 -18.31 -1.90 15.42
C GLY A 58 -17.67 -1.93 14.02
N ALA A 59 -18.33 -2.61 13.07
CA ALA A 59 -17.84 -2.78 11.70
C ALA A 59 -17.55 -1.43 11.00
N ASP A 60 -18.43 -0.43 11.13
CA ASP A 60 -18.24 0.89 10.50
C ASP A 60 -16.97 1.58 10.98
N ARG A 61 -16.63 1.48 12.27
CA ARG A 61 -15.42 2.10 12.81
C ARG A 61 -14.16 1.35 12.38
N VAL A 62 -14.23 0.03 12.26
CA VAL A 62 -13.12 -0.80 11.77
C VAL A 62 -12.87 -0.51 10.29
N ALA A 63 -13.91 -0.41 9.47
CA ALA A 63 -13.81 -0.02 8.07
C ALA A 63 -13.21 1.40 7.93
N ALA A 64 -13.68 2.36 8.74
CA ALA A 64 -13.13 3.71 8.77
C ALA A 64 -11.63 3.72 9.15
N ALA A 65 -11.18 2.83 10.04
CA ALA A 65 -9.76 2.70 10.38
C ALA A 65 -8.91 2.35 9.15
N TRP A 66 -9.38 1.40 8.34
CA TRP A 66 -8.70 1.01 7.10
C TRP A 66 -8.68 2.13 6.07
N GLU A 67 -9.83 2.76 5.81
CA GLU A 67 -9.93 3.87 4.86
C GLU A 67 -8.99 5.01 5.26
N GLU A 68 -8.99 5.37 6.54
CA GLU A 68 -8.17 6.43 7.09
C GLU A 68 -6.67 6.14 7.05
N VAL A 69 -6.26 4.91 7.39
CA VAL A 69 -4.85 4.50 7.35
C VAL A 69 -4.40 4.36 5.91
N SER A 70 -5.16 3.71 5.04
CA SER A 70 -4.80 3.52 3.63
C SER A 70 -4.64 4.87 2.91
N ALA A 71 -5.57 5.81 3.11
CA ALA A 71 -5.47 7.16 2.57
C ALA A 71 -4.26 7.92 3.13
N PHE A 72 -3.96 7.79 4.42
CA PHE A 72 -2.77 8.37 5.03
C PHE A 72 -1.48 7.80 4.42
N THR A 73 -1.34 6.47 4.40
CA THR A 73 -0.17 5.76 3.88
C THR A 73 0.11 6.11 2.43
N LEU A 74 -0.91 6.14 1.57
CA LEU A 74 -0.77 6.50 0.16
C LEU A 74 -0.36 7.97 -0.03
N ARG A 75 -0.93 8.89 0.74
CA ARG A 75 -0.66 10.32 0.62
C ARG A 75 0.71 10.71 1.17
N GLU A 76 1.12 10.14 2.29
CA GLU A 76 2.29 10.62 3.02
C GLU A 76 3.58 9.84 2.73
N SER A 77 3.49 8.60 2.25
CA SER A 77 4.68 7.75 2.08
C SER A 77 5.66 8.26 1.03
N PHE A 78 5.17 8.78 -0.09
CA PHE A 78 5.98 9.18 -1.24
C PHE A 78 5.51 10.53 -1.79
N ARG A 79 5.66 11.58 -0.98
CA ARG A 79 5.33 12.94 -1.43
C ARG A 79 6.36 13.42 -2.45
N GLU A 80 5.88 13.83 -3.62
CA GLU A 80 6.76 14.19 -4.76
C GLU A 80 7.76 15.30 -4.39
N ASP A 81 7.36 16.28 -3.58
CA ASP A 81 8.22 17.38 -3.15
C ASP A 81 9.38 16.96 -2.23
N LEU A 82 9.32 15.76 -1.65
CA LEU A 82 10.33 15.24 -0.72
C LEU A 82 11.25 14.19 -1.34
N ILE A 83 10.91 13.70 -2.54
CA ILE A 83 11.65 12.63 -3.24
C ILE A 83 12.37 13.15 -4.50
N ASP A 84 12.52 14.48 -4.60
CA ASP A 84 13.38 15.13 -5.60
C ASP A 84 14.86 14.87 -5.24
N PRO A 85 15.64 14.15 -6.08
CA PRO A 85 17.05 13.88 -5.80
C PRO A 85 17.91 15.15 -5.79
N GLN A 86 17.43 16.25 -6.37
CA GLN A 86 18.12 17.53 -6.37
C GLN A 86 17.88 18.34 -5.09
N ARG A 87 16.92 17.93 -4.26
CA ARG A 87 16.63 18.58 -2.98
C ARG A 87 17.53 18.02 -1.89
N THR A 88 18.43 18.87 -1.39
CA THR A 88 19.42 18.49 -0.36
C THR A 88 19.11 19.04 1.03
N THR A 89 18.03 19.82 1.19
CA THR A 89 17.65 20.42 2.47
C THR A 89 16.18 20.20 2.78
N TYR A 90 15.92 19.89 4.05
CA TYR A 90 14.59 19.59 4.58
C TYR A 90 14.39 20.37 5.87
N THR A 91 13.19 20.89 6.07
CA THR A 91 12.80 21.57 7.29
C THR A 91 11.96 20.63 8.16
N ARG A 92 11.87 20.95 9.46
CA ARG A 92 10.94 20.27 10.36
C ARG A 92 9.50 20.28 9.83
N ARG A 93 9.07 21.37 9.19
CA ARG A 93 7.71 21.51 8.65
C ARG A 93 7.47 20.52 7.51
N ASP A 94 8.45 20.34 6.62
CA ASP A 94 8.36 19.39 5.50
C ASP A 94 8.08 17.96 5.99
N LEU A 95 8.69 17.57 7.10
CA LEU A 95 8.62 16.22 7.64
C LEU A 95 7.50 16.02 8.68
N THR A 96 6.83 17.08 9.14
CA THR A 96 5.79 16.96 10.19
C THR A 96 4.37 17.27 9.71
N VAL A 97 4.17 18.23 8.81
CA VAL A 97 2.82 18.64 8.36
C VAL A 97 2.09 17.48 7.69
N GLY A 98 0.87 17.18 8.13
CA GLY A 98 0.04 16.07 7.63
C GLY A 98 0.27 14.74 8.38
N VAL A 99 1.41 14.58 9.08
CA VAL A 99 1.72 13.40 9.90
C VAL A 99 1.24 13.59 11.32
N VAL A 100 1.63 14.70 11.96
CA VAL A 100 1.38 14.94 13.38
C VAL A 100 -0.11 15.05 13.71
N GLU A 101 -0.92 15.53 12.77
CA GLU A 101 -2.39 15.64 12.90
C GLU A 101 -3.09 14.28 12.88
N ARG A 102 -2.39 13.22 12.45
CA ARG A 102 -2.88 11.84 12.42
C ARG A 102 -2.38 11.01 13.61
N MET A 103 -1.60 11.61 14.48
CA MET A 103 -0.98 10.95 15.63
C MET A 103 -1.67 11.31 16.94
N THR A 104 -1.54 10.43 17.93
CA THR A 104 -1.81 10.81 19.32
C THR A 104 -0.81 11.87 19.79
N ALA A 105 -1.13 12.65 20.82
CA ALA A 105 -0.23 13.69 21.33
C ALA A 105 1.17 13.15 21.69
N ALA A 106 1.23 11.98 22.34
CA ALA A 106 2.50 11.33 22.70
C ALA A 106 3.29 10.89 21.44
N ALA A 107 2.62 10.27 20.47
CA ALA A 107 3.24 9.86 19.21
C ALA A 107 3.74 11.05 18.38
N ALA A 108 2.97 12.15 18.34
CA ALA A 108 3.36 13.37 17.66
C ALA A 108 4.61 14.00 18.29
N GLN A 109 4.72 14.01 19.62
CA GLN A 109 5.92 14.48 20.33
C GLN A 109 7.14 13.60 20.00
N ALA A 110 6.98 12.27 20.05
CA ALA A 110 8.05 11.34 19.68
C ALA A 110 8.49 11.51 18.22
N TRP A 111 7.54 11.63 17.29
CA TRP A 111 7.81 11.90 15.88
C TRP A 111 8.59 13.21 15.68
N MET A 112 8.18 14.30 16.34
CA MET A 112 8.88 15.59 16.23
C MET A 112 10.31 15.54 16.77
N ALA A 113 10.58 14.74 17.81
CA ALA A 113 11.93 14.52 18.33
C ALA A 113 12.78 13.70 17.36
N GLN A 114 12.19 12.68 16.74
CA GLN A 114 12.83 11.86 15.73
C GLN A 114 13.16 12.66 14.46
N VAL A 115 12.25 13.54 14.02
CA VAL A 115 12.49 14.47 12.91
C VAL A 115 13.67 15.41 13.23
N ASP A 116 13.75 15.94 14.45
CA ASP A 116 14.89 16.80 14.83
C ASP A 116 16.21 16.05 14.79
N ALA A 117 16.24 14.82 15.30
CA ALA A 117 17.43 13.97 15.26
C ALA A 117 17.83 13.64 13.80
N ALA A 118 16.86 13.31 12.95
CA ALA A 118 17.09 13.03 11.54
C ALA A 118 17.67 14.23 10.78
N LEU A 119 17.14 15.43 11.04
CA LEU A 119 17.66 16.70 10.51
C LEU A 119 19.03 17.06 11.10
N GLY A 120 19.35 16.57 12.30
CA GLY A 120 20.66 16.64 12.92
C GLY A 120 21.69 15.63 12.37
N GLY A 121 21.28 14.75 11.44
CA GLY A 121 22.16 13.76 10.83
C GLY A 121 22.19 12.38 11.51
N ASP A 122 21.27 12.10 12.44
CA ASP A 122 21.16 10.77 13.05
C ASP A 122 20.58 9.77 12.05
N ALA A 123 21.41 8.85 11.55
CA ALA A 123 21.03 7.88 10.51
C ALA A 123 19.85 6.99 10.91
N ALA A 124 19.77 6.54 12.17
CA ALA A 124 18.67 5.69 12.62
C ALA A 124 17.34 6.47 12.65
N ALA A 125 17.39 7.74 13.05
CA ALA A 125 16.24 8.62 13.01
C ALA A 125 15.81 8.92 11.56
N GLN A 126 16.77 9.10 10.63
CA GLN A 126 16.48 9.29 9.20
C GLN A 126 15.73 8.08 8.63
N ASP A 127 16.22 6.87 8.89
CA ASP A 127 15.59 5.62 8.45
C ASP A 127 14.17 5.50 9.01
N ALA A 128 14.00 5.75 10.31
CA ALA A 128 12.69 5.67 10.94
C ALA A 128 11.72 6.76 10.43
N VAL A 129 12.18 7.95 10.05
CA VAL A 129 11.33 8.98 9.40
C VAL A 129 10.94 8.53 7.98
N ARG A 130 11.89 7.96 7.22
CA ARG A 130 11.66 7.42 5.86
C ARG A 130 10.59 6.32 5.84
N LEU A 131 10.37 5.60 6.95
CA LEU A 131 9.30 4.62 7.08
C LEU A 131 7.90 5.21 6.95
N LEU A 132 7.61 6.39 7.47
CA LEU A 132 6.29 7.01 7.28
C LEU A 132 6.27 7.98 6.11
N ARG A 133 7.38 8.68 5.90
CA ARG A 133 7.51 9.73 4.90
C ARG A 133 8.87 9.62 4.25
N PHE A 134 8.92 8.96 3.09
CA PHE A 134 10.17 8.80 2.35
C PHE A 134 10.66 10.18 1.89
N TYR A 135 11.93 10.44 2.11
CA TYR A 135 12.60 11.67 1.72
C TYR A 135 14.08 11.38 1.48
N ASP A 136 14.76 12.30 0.80
CA ASP A 136 16.20 12.26 0.56
C ASP A 136 16.64 10.97 -0.13
N ILE A 137 16.23 10.83 -1.38
CA ILE A 137 16.65 9.72 -2.23
C ILE A 137 18.12 9.90 -2.63
N GLU A 138 18.97 8.93 -2.28
CA GLU A 138 20.41 8.96 -2.55
C GLU A 138 20.73 8.67 -4.02
N ALA A 139 20.35 9.59 -4.92
CA ALA A 139 20.52 9.47 -6.37
C ALA A 139 20.88 10.81 -7.03
N PRO A 140 22.04 11.43 -6.70
CA PRO A 140 22.36 12.82 -7.06
C PRO A 140 22.50 13.08 -8.57
N ALA A 141 22.84 12.05 -9.35
CA ALA A 141 22.90 12.13 -10.82
C ALA A 141 21.50 12.14 -11.46
N SER A 142 20.49 11.71 -10.73
CA SER A 142 19.14 11.53 -11.24
C SER A 142 18.28 12.78 -11.03
N ARG A 143 17.25 12.91 -11.86
CA ARG A 143 16.31 14.03 -11.83
C ARG A 143 14.87 13.51 -11.92
N LEU A 144 13.93 14.35 -11.50
CA LEU A 144 12.53 14.10 -11.79
C LEU A 144 12.27 14.18 -13.30
N PRO A 145 11.33 13.39 -13.84
CA PRO A 145 10.93 13.49 -15.24
C PRO A 145 10.34 14.88 -15.54
N ALA A 146 10.66 15.43 -16.72
CA ALA A 146 10.17 16.77 -17.13
C ALA A 146 8.63 16.82 -17.30
N ALA A 147 7.99 15.68 -17.48
CA ALA A 147 6.53 15.55 -17.61
C ALA A 147 6.00 14.24 -16.99
N GLY A 148 4.78 14.34 -16.45
CA GLY A 148 4.07 13.25 -15.79
C GLY A 148 4.44 13.10 -14.31
N GLU A 149 3.76 12.17 -13.64
CA GLU A 149 3.94 11.91 -12.21
C GLU A 149 5.27 11.20 -11.93
N VAL A 150 5.83 11.48 -10.75
CA VAL A 150 7.03 10.78 -10.24
C VAL A 150 6.61 9.43 -9.68
N VAL A 151 5.50 9.41 -8.94
CA VAL A 151 4.92 8.20 -8.36
C VAL A 151 3.92 7.61 -9.37
N THR A 152 4.36 6.67 -10.20
CA THR A 152 3.54 6.11 -11.30
C THR A 152 2.60 5.01 -10.85
N LYS A 153 2.90 4.37 -9.70
CA LYS A 153 2.11 3.27 -9.14
C LYS A 153 2.17 3.26 -7.62
N GLN A 154 1.05 2.98 -6.95
CA GLN A 154 0.95 2.74 -5.51
C GLN A 154 -0.13 1.70 -5.20
N HIS A 155 0.27 0.54 -4.72
CA HIS A 155 -0.61 -0.56 -4.37
C HIS A 155 -0.48 -0.86 -2.88
N LEU A 156 -1.61 -0.84 -2.18
CA LEU A 156 -1.69 -1.19 -0.77
C LEU A 156 -2.40 -2.54 -0.67
N THR A 157 -1.65 -3.54 -0.24
CA THR A 157 -2.03 -4.97 -0.27
C THR A 157 -1.76 -5.61 1.08
N GLU A 158 -2.17 -6.88 1.25
CA GLU A 158 -1.93 -7.65 2.46
C GLU A 158 -2.48 -6.94 3.71
N GLY A 159 -3.61 -6.26 3.55
CA GLY A 159 -4.28 -5.54 4.62
C GLY A 159 -4.79 -6.50 5.69
N GLU A 160 -4.44 -6.27 6.95
CA GLU A 160 -5.01 -6.97 8.10
C GLU A 160 -5.33 -5.99 9.21
N ILE A 161 -6.52 -6.13 9.81
CA ILE A 161 -6.92 -5.38 10.99
C ILE A 161 -7.15 -6.36 12.14
N ARG A 162 -6.45 -6.14 13.24
CA ARG A 162 -6.50 -7.00 14.42
C ARG A 162 -6.82 -6.20 15.67
N LEU A 163 -7.69 -6.76 16.53
CA LEU A 163 -7.86 -6.26 17.88
C LEU A 163 -6.59 -6.51 18.71
N LEU A 164 -6.07 -5.45 19.31
CA LEU A 164 -5.11 -5.55 20.39
C LEU A 164 -5.85 -5.36 21.72
N PRO A 165 -6.10 -6.45 22.47
CA PRO A 165 -6.81 -6.35 23.73
C PRO A 165 -6.01 -5.47 24.69
N GLY A 166 -6.74 -4.58 25.34
CA GLY A 166 -6.24 -3.67 26.34
C GLY A 166 -6.00 -4.34 27.68
N THR A 167 -5.58 -3.51 28.64
CA THR A 167 -5.52 -3.82 30.06
C THR A 167 -6.37 -2.79 30.81
N GLU A 168 -6.52 -2.92 32.13
CA GLU A 168 -7.22 -1.90 32.93
C GLU A 168 -6.60 -0.49 32.77
N ALA A 169 -5.31 -0.40 32.48
CA ALA A 169 -4.60 0.87 32.32
C ALA A 169 -4.54 1.37 30.85
N VAL A 170 -4.78 0.49 29.88
CA VAL A 170 -4.64 0.81 28.45
C VAL A 170 -5.86 0.28 27.71
N PRO A 171 -6.71 1.13 27.14
CA PRO A 171 -7.90 0.65 26.43
C PRO A 171 -7.53 -0.19 25.20
N ASP A 172 -8.48 -0.97 24.72
CA ASP A 172 -8.37 -1.74 23.47
C ASP A 172 -7.89 -0.85 22.32
N ARG A 173 -7.12 -1.45 21.40
CA ARG A 173 -6.56 -0.79 20.22
C ARG A 173 -6.80 -1.61 18.97
N LEU A 174 -6.64 -0.97 17.82
CA LEU A 174 -6.51 -1.68 16.54
C LEU A 174 -5.05 -1.71 16.12
N GLU A 175 -4.60 -2.85 15.62
CA GLU A 175 -3.40 -2.97 14.80
C GLU A 175 -3.83 -3.10 13.36
N VAL A 176 -3.32 -2.23 12.50
CA VAL A 176 -3.55 -2.25 11.05
C VAL A 176 -2.21 -2.50 10.39
N SER A 177 -2.04 -3.65 9.76
CA SER A 177 -0.86 -3.98 8.98
C SER A 177 -1.18 -3.99 7.49
N CYS A 178 -0.23 -3.56 6.66
CA CYS A 178 -0.36 -3.58 5.22
C CYS A 178 1.01 -3.56 4.53
N ARG A 179 1.01 -3.81 3.23
CA ARG A 179 2.19 -3.71 2.37
C ARG A 179 1.93 -2.67 1.29
N LEU A 180 2.72 -1.59 1.28
CA LEU A 180 2.73 -0.59 0.22
C LEU A 180 3.83 -0.90 -0.81
N ASP A 181 3.44 -1.22 -2.03
CA ASP A 181 4.32 -1.28 -3.20
C ASP A 181 4.15 0.00 -4.03
N ALA A 182 5.23 0.72 -4.29
CA ALA A 182 5.24 1.91 -5.15
C ALA A 182 6.27 1.81 -6.28
N THR A 183 6.01 2.52 -7.37
CA THR A 183 6.95 2.68 -8.48
C THR A 183 7.24 4.17 -8.66
N LEU A 184 8.51 4.53 -8.52
CA LEU A 184 9.01 5.90 -8.64
C LEU A 184 9.82 6.00 -9.93
N ARG A 185 9.58 7.03 -10.73
CA ARG A 185 10.23 7.21 -12.04
C ARG A 185 11.20 8.38 -11.99
N TYR A 186 12.42 8.15 -12.47
CA TYR A 186 13.49 9.12 -12.52
C TYR A 186 14.17 9.13 -13.89
N VAL A 187 15.00 10.14 -14.13
CA VAL A 187 15.79 10.30 -15.35
C VAL A 187 17.25 10.52 -14.99
N GLU A 188 18.16 9.79 -15.64
CA GLU A 188 19.61 9.96 -15.53
C GLU A 188 20.22 9.92 -16.93
N ASP A 189 21.03 10.92 -17.27
CA ASP A 189 21.62 11.08 -18.61
C ASP A 189 20.63 10.97 -19.78
N GLY A 190 19.39 11.43 -19.56
CA GLY A 190 18.30 11.38 -20.54
C GLY A 190 17.59 10.03 -20.65
N VAL A 191 18.01 9.03 -19.89
CA VAL A 191 17.39 7.70 -19.82
C VAL A 191 16.46 7.63 -18.62
N SER A 192 15.21 7.22 -18.84
CA SER A 192 14.27 6.98 -17.75
C SER A 192 14.52 5.62 -17.12
N TYR A 193 14.44 5.56 -15.79
CA TYR A 193 14.48 4.31 -15.04
C TYR A 193 13.47 4.36 -13.89
N GLU A 194 13.16 3.20 -13.31
CA GLU A 194 12.21 3.10 -12.21
C GLU A 194 12.87 2.58 -10.94
N ILE A 195 12.36 3.01 -9.79
CA ILE A 195 12.68 2.47 -8.48
C ILE A 195 11.39 1.86 -7.94
N ARG A 196 11.43 0.57 -7.65
CA ARG A 196 10.38 -0.10 -6.90
C ARG A 196 10.66 0.07 -5.41
N ALA A 197 9.74 0.71 -4.71
CA ALA A 197 9.77 0.87 -3.28
C ALA A 197 8.73 -0.05 -2.62
N VAL A 198 9.14 -0.73 -1.56
CA VAL A 198 8.30 -1.70 -0.84
C VAL A 198 8.34 -1.36 0.64
N LYS A 199 7.16 -1.22 1.26
CA LYS A 199 7.02 -0.87 2.67
C LYS A 199 5.98 -1.76 3.35
N PRO A 200 6.38 -2.84 4.05
CA PRO A 200 5.51 -3.44 5.06
C PRO A 200 5.39 -2.47 6.23
N LEU A 201 4.16 -2.17 6.62
CA LEU A 201 3.82 -1.15 7.62
C LEU A 201 2.84 -1.75 8.62
N THR A 202 3.01 -1.39 9.89
CA THR A 202 2.07 -1.70 10.96
C THR A 202 1.78 -0.44 11.74
N TYR A 203 0.50 -0.10 11.89
CA TYR A 203 0.01 1.03 12.67
C TYR A 203 -0.78 0.52 13.87
N ARG A 204 -0.50 1.03 15.07
CA ARG A 204 -1.34 0.78 16.24
C ARG A 204 -2.16 2.03 16.53
N LEU A 205 -3.47 1.89 16.42
CA LEU A 205 -4.43 2.98 16.44
C LEU A 205 -5.16 3.06 17.77
N ARG A 206 -5.52 4.28 18.15
CA ARG A 206 -6.46 4.57 19.22
C ARG A 206 -7.66 5.33 18.67
N PRO A 207 -8.87 5.11 19.19
CA PRO A 207 -10.02 5.95 18.87
C PRO A 207 -9.69 7.42 19.14
N ALA A 208 -10.02 8.30 18.18
CA ALA A 208 -9.90 9.73 18.39
C ALA A 208 -11.00 10.23 19.35
N PRO A 209 -10.77 11.36 20.05
CA PRO A 209 -11.83 12.05 20.78
C PRO A 209 -13.01 12.41 19.86
N ALA A 210 -14.22 12.47 20.42
CA ALA A 210 -15.40 12.86 19.66
C ALA A 210 -15.24 14.28 19.07
N GLY A 211 -15.66 14.47 17.81
CA GLY A 211 -15.57 15.74 17.10
C GLY A 211 -14.17 16.08 16.58
N TYR A 212 -13.18 15.20 16.77
CA TYR A 212 -11.90 15.30 16.08
C TYR A 212 -12.07 14.93 14.59
N GLY A 213 -11.29 15.55 13.71
CA GLY A 213 -11.39 15.36 12.26
C GLY A 213 -11.31 13.87 11.84
N PRO A 214 -10.22 13.16 12.18
CA PRO A 214 -10.16 11.72 12.00
C PRO A 214 -10.79 10.95 13.15
N SER A 215 -11.30 9.74 12.85
CA SER A 215 -11.88 8.83 13.85
C SER A 215 -10.85 7.95 14.56
N TRP A 216 -9.65 7.81 13.96
CA TRP A 216 -8.52 7.07 14.53
C TRP A 216 -7.22 7.87 14.53
N LEU A 217 -6.41 7.68 15.57
CA LEU A 217 -5.10 8.29 15.73
C LEU A 217 -4.02 7.23 15.83
N ILE A 218 -2.90 7.44 15.15
CA ILE A 218 -1.70 6.61 15.21
C ILE A 218 -1.02 6.82 16.56
N ALA A 219 -0.96 5.78 17.37
CA ALA A 219 -0.26 5.77 18.65
C ALA A 219 1.17 5.22 18.51
N GLU A 220 1.36 4.24 17.63
CA GLU A 220 2.65 3.65 17.32
C GLU A 220 2.66 3.24 15.84
N TYR A 221 3.85 3.15 15.27
CA TYR A 221 4.06 2.60 13.93
C TYR A 221 5.35 1.79 13.91
N ASP A 222 5.41 0.84 12.98
CA ASP A 222 6.58 0.00 12.72
C ASP A 222 6.58 -0.41 11.25
N GLY A 223 7.73 -0.85 10.74
CA GLY A 223 7.85 -1.32 9.37
C GLY A 223 9.28 -1.34 8.84
N SER A 224 9.39 -1.54 7.54
CA SER A 224 10.65 -1.45 6.81
C SER A 224 10.46 -0.73 5.48
N LEU A 225 11.57 -0.40 4.82
CA LEU A 225 11.60 0.14 3.47
C LEU A 225 12.67 -0.60 2.67
N GLU A 226 12.27 -1.14 1.52
CA GLU A 226 13.18 -1.71 0.53
C GLU A 226 13.07 -0.94 -0.76
N LEU A 227 14.22 -0.58 -1.35
CA LEU A 227 14.31 0.10 -2.64
C LEU A 227 15.04 -0.80 -3.62
N LYS A 228 14.49 -0.94 -4.82
CA LYS A 228 15.10 -1.71 -5.91
C LYS A 228 15.03 -0.95 -7.21
N VAL A 229 16.18 -0.68 -7.82
CA VAL A 229 16.27 -0.12 -9.17
C VAL A 229 15.80 -1.18 -10.17
N VAL A 230 14.91 -0.77 -11.07
CA VAL A 230 14.41 -1.56 -12.19
C VAL A 230 14.92 -0.88 -13.47
N PRO A 231 15.76 -1.57 -14.26
CA PRO A 231 16.29 -1.02 -15.51
C PRO A 231 15.23 -0.94 -16.62
#